data_AF-A0A6B1E125-F1
#
_entry.id   AF-A0A6B1E125-F1
#
_cell.length_a   1.000
_cell.length_b   1.000
_cell.length_c   1.000
_cell.angle_alpha   90.00
_cell.angle_beta   90.00
_cell.angle_gamma   90.00
#
_symmetry.space_group_name_H-M   'P 1'
#
loop_
_entity.id
_entity.type
_entity.pdbx_description
1 polymer ?
#
loop_
_entity_poly.entity_id
_entity_poly.type
_entity_poly.pdbx_seq_one_letter_code
_entity_poly.pdbx_strand_id
1 'polypeptide(L)'
;MTSRSLARVPCGVSCGGTCASRWLTSCCAATRPKAPRYSCIPMDKKPPAWLSPPASTGSPSKSQASDAPQYDATNPEEKMTQLDSSIFRKYDIRGIAAGDAPQLTPAVALLVGKALGTYLPREFGSERVFVGSDNRLTSAPLKAAVIAGLAATGMSVTDIGEVLTPTVYFASAAYGEGGAGVMVTGSH
;
A
#
# COMPACT_ATOMS: atom_id res chain seq x y z
N MET A 1 -12.26 -11.19 -48.33
CA MET A 1 -13.27 -12.27 -48.18
C MET A 1 -12.79 -13.16 -47.05
N THR A 2 -13.37 -13.29 -45.86
CA THR A 2 -14.61 -12.81 -45.26
C THR A 2 -14.38 -12.69 -43.74
N SER A 3 -14.76 -11.54 -43.19
CA SER A 3 -14.93 -11.28 -41.77
C SER A 3 -16.05 -12.17 -41.20
N ARG A 4 -15.90 -12.67 -39.96
CA ARG A 4 -17.04 -13.16 -39.17
C ARG A 4 -17.25 -12.24 -37.98
N SER A 5 -18.31 -11.47 -38.14
CA SER A 5 -18.91 -10.52 -37.24
C SER A 5 -19.60 -11.19 -36.05
N LEU A 6 -19.64 -10.41 -34.97
CA LEU A 6 -20.43 -10.50 -33.74
C LEU A 6 -21.89 -10.96 -33.97
N ALA A 7 -22.42 -11.72 -33.00
CA ALA A 7 -23.85 -11.85 -32.77
C ALA A 7 -24.19 -11.34 -31.37
N ARG A 8 -24.86 -10.19 -31.35
CA ARG A 8 -25.49 -9.52 -30.21
C ARG A 8 -26.96 -9.90 -30.28
N VAL A 9 -27.53 -10.47 -29.22
CA VAL A 9 -28.98 -10.71 -29.13
C VAL A 9 -29.61 -9.62 -28.25
N PRO A 10 -30.60 -8.86 -28.75
CA PRO A 10 -31.37 -7.92 -27.95
C PRO A 10 -32.75 -8.50 -27.59
N CYS A 11 -33.27 -8.13 -26.42
CA CYS A 11 -34.69 -7.79 -26.25
C CYS A 11 -34.93 -7.28 -24.83
N GLY A 12 -35.29 -6.00 -24.73
CA GLY A 12 -36.02 -5.49 -23.58
C GLY A 12 -37.52 -5.66 -23.82
N VAL A 13 -38.28 -5.92 -22.76
CA VAL A 13 -39.69 -5.52 -22.67
C VAL A 13 -39.97 -5.13 -21.22
N SER A 14 -40.37 -3.88 -21.03
CA SER A 14 -40.97 -3.35 -19.82
C SER A 14 -42.45 -3.73 -19.74
N CYS A 15 -42.95 -4.10 -18.56
CA CYS A 15 -44.36 -3.94 -18.20
C CYS A 15 -44.47 -3.66 -16.69
N GLY A 16 -44.92 -2.45 -16.36
CA GLY A 16 -45.50 -2.14 -15.06
C GLY A 16 -46.98 -2.50 -15.04
N GLY A 17 -47.52 -2.83 -13.86
CA GLY A 17 -48.96 -3.06 -13.70
C GLY A 17 -49.29 -3.92 -12.48
N THR A 18 -49.98 -3.30 -11.53
CA THR A 18 -50.40 -3.77 -10.22
C THR A 18 -51.42 -4.92 -10.17
N CYS A 19 -51.37 -5.65 -9.05
CA CYS A 19 -52.50 -6.07 -8.19
C CYS A 19 -52.85 -7.57 -8.11
N ALA A 20 -52.72 -8.08 -6.87
CA ALA A 20 -53.51 -9.11 -6.18
C ALA A 20 -53.62 -10.54 -6.77
N SER A 21 -53.00 -11.52 -6.11
CA SER A 21 -53.69 -12.46 -5.19
C SER A 21 -52.89 -13.76 -4.93
N ARG A 22 -52.31 -13.85 -3.74
CA ARG A 22 -52.51 -14.93 -2.76
C ARG A 22 -52.39 -16.39 -3.25
N TRP A 23 -51.17 -16.91 -3.37
CA TRP A 23 -50.87 -18.34 -3.10
C TRP A 23 -49.46 -18.51 -2.51
N LEU A 24 -49.43 -19.12 -1.33
CA LEU A 24 -48.37 -19.93 -0.70
C LEU A 24 -46.92 -19.39 -0.61
N THR A 25 -46.64 -18.97 0.62
CA THR A 25 -45.37 -19.05 1.36
C THR A 25 -44.52 -20.28 0.99
N SER A 26 -43.26 -20.09 0.58
CA SER A 26 -42.09 -20.84 1.05
C SER A 26 -40.82 -20.45 0.26
N CYS A 27 -39.66 -20.52 0.91
CA CYS A 27 -38.31 -20.44 0.36
C CYS A 27 -37.72 -19.05 0.08
N CYS A 28 -37.71 -18.18 1.11
CA CYS A 28 -36.59 -17.30 1.34
C CYS A 28 -35.63 -18.01 2.31
N ALA A 29 -34.61 -18.69 1.79
CA ALA A 29 -33.59 -19.37 2.59
C ALA A 29 -32.19 -18.96 2.09
N ALA A 30 -31.89 -17.66 2.20
CA ALA A 30 -30.52 -17.18 2.21
C ALA A 30 -29.91 -17.50 3.58
N THR A 31 -29.15 -18.59 3.66
CA THR A 31 -28.38 -18.96 4.85
C THR A 31 -27.27 -17.94 5.07
N ARG A 32 -27.51 -16.95 5.94
CA ARG A 32 -26.45 -16.14 6.54
C ARG A 32 -25.62 -17.06 7.48
N PRO A 33 -24.29 -17.10 7.38
CA PRO A 33 -23.49 -17.78 8.39
C PRO A 33 -23.67 -17.07 9.75
N LYS A 34 -24.04 -17.84 10.78
CA LYS A 34 -24.16 -17.37 12.17
C LYS A 34 -22.80 -16.86 12.65
N ALA A 35 -22.73 -15.58 13.02
CA ALA A 35 -21.60 -15.06 13.80
C ALA A 35 -21.48 -15.85 15.12
N PRO A 36 -20.25 -16.15 15.60
CA PRO A 36 -20.07 -16.77 16.90
C PRO A 36 -20.61 -15.86 18.00
N ARG A 37 -21.52 -16.38 18.82
CA ARG A 37 -22.01 -15.71 20.04
C ARG A 37 -20.88 -15.73 21.07
N TYR A 38 -20.12 -14.65 21.16
CA TYR A 38 -19.27 -14.42 22.32
C TYR A 38 -20.19 -14.14 23.51
N SER A 39 -20.17 -15.00 24.53
CA SER A 39 -20.86 -14.74 25.78
C SER A 39 -20.15 -13.59 26.50
N CYS A 40 -20.88 -12.52 26.79
CA CYS A 40 -20.38 -11.45 27.65
C CYS A 40 -19.99 -12.04 29.01
N ILE A 41 -18.74 -11.85 29.40
CA ILE A 41 -18.24 -12.24 30.72
C ILE A 41 -18.92 -11.32 31.75
N PRO A 42 -19.51 -11.86 32.85
CA PRO A 42 -20.12 -11.04 33.89
C PRO A 42 -19.07 -10.14 34.56
N MET A 43 -19.39 -8.84 34.71
CA MET A 43 -18.50 -7.79 35.20
C MET A 43 -18.27 -7.77 36.73
N ASP A 44 -18.68 -8.79 37.47
CA ASP A 44 -18.60 -8.80 38.94
C ASP A 44 -17.27 -9.34 39.51
N LYS A 45 -16.20 -9.37 38.70
CA LYS A 45 -14.85 -9.71 39.19
C LYS A 45 -13.94 -8.50 39.08
N LYS A 46 -13.55 -7.96 40.24
CA LYS A 46 -12.52 -6.93 40.38
C LYS A 46 -11.30 -7.31 39.51
N PRO A 47 -10.86 -6.45 38.57
CA PRO A 47 -9.76 -6.80 37.67
C PRO A 47 -8.47 -7.05 38.47
N PRO A 48 -7.58 -7.94 37.99
CA PRO A 48 -6.35 -8.25 38.67
C PRO A 48 -5.43 -7.02 38.74
N ALA A 49 -4.65 -6.92 39.82
CA ALA A 49 -3.91 -5.71 40.23
C ALA A 49 -2.90 -5.15 39.20
N TRP A 50 -2.58 -5.89 38.14
CA TRP A 50 -1.70 -5.45 37.05
C TRP A 50 -2.41 -4.64 35.96
N LEU A 51 -3.74 -4.50 36.01
CA LEU A 51 -4.52 -3.62 35.11
C LEU A 51 -4.61 -2.15 35.60
N SER A 52 -3.98 -1.80 36.72
CA SER A 52 -3.95 -0.40 37.18
C SER A 52 -2.72 0.31 36.60
N PRO A 53 -2.87 1.52 36.03
CA PRO A 53 -1.71 2.31 35.62
C PRO A 53 -0.87 2.68 36.85
N PRO A 54 0.47 2.69 36.74
CA PRO A 54 1.32 3.11 37.85
C PRO A 54 1.00 4.57 38.24
N ALA A 55 0.97 4.82 39.55
CA ALA A 55 0.77 6.14 40.11
C ALA A 55 1.77 7.15 39.53
N SER A 56 1.27 8.30 39.09
CA SER A 56 2.07 9.40 38.55
C SER A 56 2.93 10.01 39.64
N THR A 57 4.14 9.47 39.84
CA THR A 57 5.17 10.09 40.66
C THR A 57 6.12 10.90 39.77
N GLY A 58 6.12 12.21 39.97
CA GLY A 58 7.21 13.09 39.57
C GLY A 58 7.17 13.63 38.15
N SER A 59 6.87 14.92 38.02
CA SER A 59 7.26 15.71 36.84
C SER A 59 8.78 15.68 36.68
N PRO A 60 9.34 15.32 35.52
CA PRO A 60 10.75 15.55 35.25
C PRO A 60 10.99 17.05 35.08
N SER A 61 11.94 17.56 35.86
CA SER A 61 12.50 18.90 35.75
C SER A 61 12.98 19.19 34.34
N LYS A 62 12.74 20.43 33.88
CA LYS A 62 13.29 21.00 32.65
C LYS A 62 14.80 20.74 32.54
N SER A 63 15.20 19.78 31.69
CA SER A 63 16.56 19.64 31.19
C SER A 63 16.53 19.83 29.68
N GLN A 64 16.87 21.06 29.28
CA GLN A 64 17.47 21.46 28.01
C GLN A 64 17.03 20.68 26.75
N ALA A 65 15.95 21.16 26.14
CA ALA A 65 15.73 21.00 24.71
C ALA A 65 16.60 22.03 23.97
N SER A 66 17.75 21.62 23.44
CA SER A 66 18.54 22.48 22.54
C SER A 66 19.07 21.79 21.27
N ASP A 67 18.82 20.51 21.06
CA ASP A 67 19.34 19.79 19.87
C ASP A 67 18.23 19.37 18.91
N ALA A 68 17.21 20.23 18.72
CA ALA A 68 16.37 20.13 17.53
C ALA A 68 17.14 20.78 16.36
N PRO A 69 17.36 20.09 15.23
CA PRO A 69 18.06 20.69 14.09
C PRO A 69 17.28 21.94 13.65
N GLN A 70 17.90 23.10 13.80
CA GLN A 70 17.31 24.36 13.36
C GLN A 70 17.20 24.34 11.83
N TYR A 71 15.97 24.43 11.33
CA TYR A 71 15.71 24.67 9.92
C TYR A 71 15.83 26.17 9.68
N ASP A 72 17.00 26.60 9.18
CA ASP A 72 17.23 27.96 8.74
C ASP A 72 16.53 28.18 7.38
N ALA A 73 15.47 29.00 7.39
CA ALA A 73 14.61 29.25 6.24
C ALA A 73 15.22 30.22 5.19
N THR A 74 16.51 30.57 5.30
CA THR A 74 17.15 31.59 4.46
C THR A 74 17.81 31.07 3.18
N ASN A 75 17.83 29.75 2.94
CA ASN A 75 18.34 29.17 1.71
C ASN A 75 17.41 28.07 1.14
N PRO A 76 16.45 28.40 0.26
CA PRO A 76 15.58 27.40 -0.36
C PRO A 76 16.29 26.45 -1.36
N GLU A 77 17.58 26.64 -1.66
CA GLU A 77 18.34 25.76 -2.57
C GLU A 77 19.12 24.62 -1.89
N GLU A 78 19.27 24.63 -0.55
CA GLU A 78 19.74 23.47 0.22
C GLU A 78 18.51 22.68 0.69
N LYS A 79 18.18 21.49 0.19
CA LYS A 79 19.04 20.34 -0.08
C LYS A 79 18.34 19.50 -1.14
N MET A 80 18.50 19.82 -2.41
CA MET A 80 18.19 18.84 -3.47
C MET A 80 18.98 17.58 -3.12
N THR A 81 18.29 16.46 -2.91
CA THR A 81 18.96 15.18 -2.66
C THR A 81 19.82 14.89 -3.88
N GLN A 82 21.13 15.16 -3.78
CA GLN A 82 22.08 14.86 -4.85
C GLN A 82 22.03 13.36 -5.05
N LEU A 83 21.44 12.96 -6.18
CA LEU A 83 21.17 11.57 -6.50
C LEU A 83 22.45 10.98 -7.10
N ASP A 84 23.09 10.08 -6.37
CA ASP A 84 24.27 9.37 -6.85
C ASP A 84 23.87 8.49 -8.04
N SER A 85 24.32 8.86 -9.25
CA SER A 85 23.98 8.13 -10.48
C SER A 85 24.53 6.70 -10.49
N SER A 86 25.52 6.39 -9.66
CA SER A 86 26.10 5.05 -9.56
C SER A 86 25.11 4.00 -9.05
N ILE A 87 24.00 4.41 -8.40
CA ILE A 87 22.98 3.47 -7.95
C ILE A 87 22.18 2.87 -9.12
N PHE A 88 22.15 3.53 -10.27
CA PHE A 88 21.43 3.05 -11.46
C PHE A 88 22.33 2.09 -12.23
N ARG A 89 22.07 0.79 -12.05
CA ARG A 89 22.82 -0.28 -12.73
C ARG A 89 22.09 -0.70 -14.00
N LYS A 90 22.70 -1.65 -14.72
CA LYS A 90 22.17 -2.14 -16.00
C LYS A 90 20.77 -2.74 -15.91
N TYR A 91 20.43 -3.39 -14.79
CA TYR A 91 19.18 -4.14 -14.65
C TYR A 91 18.24 -3.58 -13.59
N ASP A 92 18.77 -2.85 -12.60
CA ASP A 92 18.04 -2.42 -11.43
C ASP A 92 18.74 -1.25 -10.71
N ILE A 93 18.11 -0.75 -9.65
CA ILE A 93 18.66 0.29 -8.76
C ILE A 93 19.26 -0.41 -7.54
N ARG A 94 20.56 -0.23 -7.31
CA ARG A 94 21.30 -0.86 -6.21
C ARG A 94 22.29 0.09 -5.57
N GLY A 95 22.27 0.13 -4.24
CA GLY A 95 23.22 0.88 -3.43
C GLY A 95 23.16 0.46 -1.97
N ILE A 96 24.00 1.08 -1.16
CA ILE A 96 24.06 0.84 0.28
C ILE A 96 22.86 1.52 0.95
N ALA A 97 22.06 0.77 1.72
CA ALA A 97 20.85 1.28 2.39
C ALA A 97 21.01 1.49 3.91
N ALA A 98 22.09 0.99 4.50
CA ALA A 98 22.39 1.07 5.94
C ALA A 98 23.84 1.48 6.18
N GLY A 99 24.14 1.98 7.39
CA GLY A 99 25.47 2.47 7.77
C GLY A 99 25.58 3.99 7.72
N ASP A 100 26.80 4.49 7.83
CA ASP A 100 27.08 5.92 8.04
C ASP A 100 26.87 6.78 6.79
N ALA A 101 26.94 6.17 5.61
CA ALA A 101 26.78 6.85 4.31
C ALA A 101 25.85 6.05 3.37
N PRO A 102 24.52 6.03 3.63
CA PRO A 102 23.57 5.31 2.80
C PRO A 102 23.33 6.05 1.47
N GLN A 103 23.47 5.33 0.36
CA GLN A 103 23.11 5.79 -0.98
C GLN A 103 21.60 5.66 -1.24
N LEU A 104 20.98 4.60 -0.72
CA LEU A 104 19.54 4.37 -0.80
C LEU A 104 18.87 4.82 0.49
N THR A 105 18.35 6.05 0.46
CA THR A 105 17.59 6.63 1.57
C THR A 105 16.09 6.69 1.24
N PRO A 106 15.21 6.84 2.24
CA PRO A 106 13.79 7.10 2.00
C PRO A 106 13.54 8.30 1.08
N ALA A 107 14.37 9.35 1.14
CA ALA A 107 14.26 10.49 0.24
C ALA A 107 14.53 10.10 -1.23
N VAL A 108 15.58 9.30 -1.48
CA VAL A 108 15.87 8.76 -2.82
C VAL A 108 14.75 7.83 -3.29
N ALA A 109 14.28 6.92 -2.43
CA ALA A 109 13.19 6.01 -2.72
C ALA A 109 11.88 6.74 -3.08
N LEU A 110 11.59 7.86 -2.41
CA LEU A 110 10.46 8.74 -2.74
C LEU A 110 10.60 9.33 -4.15
N LEU A 111 11.80 9.80 -4.52
CA LEU A 111 12.07 10.33 -5.85
C LEU A 111 11.94 9.25 -6.93
N VAL A 112 12.46 8.05 -6.67
CA VAL A 112 12.29 6.88 -7.57
C VAL A 112 10.81 6.53 -7.73
N GLY A 113 10.04 6.51 -6.64
CA GLY A 113 8.60 6.28 -6.68
C GLY A 113 7.87 7.31 -7.53
N LYS A 114 8.20 8.60 -7.39
CA LYS A 114 7.65 9.67 -8.24
C LYS A 114 8.03 9.49 -9.70
N ALA A 115 9.29 9.18 -9.99
CA ALA A 115 9.76 8.96 -11.35
C ALA A 115 8.99 7.82 -12.02
N LEU A 116 8.91 6.65 -11.36
CA LEU A 116 8.14 5.50 -11.86
C LEU A 116 6.65 5.81 -12.01
N GLY A 117 6.06 6.51 -11.04
CA GLY A 117 4.64 6.88 -11.07
C GLY A 117 4.27 7.85 -12.20
N THR A 118 5.25 8.60 -12.73
CA THR A 118 5.05 9.42 -13.94
C THR A 118 5.37 8.68 -15.24
N TYR A 119 6.34 7.77 -15.21
CA TYR A 119 6.84 7.07 -16.38
C TYR A 119 5.92 5.93 -16.82
N LEU A 120 5.47 5.08 -15.88
CA LEU A 120 4.72 3.86 -16.17
C LEU A 120 3.39 4.12 -16.91
N PRO A 121 2.54 5.09 -16.51
CA PRO A 121 1.31 5.38 -17.25
C PRO A 121 1.57 5.93 -18.65
N ARG A 122 2.63 6.74 -18.83
CA ARG A 122 2.92 7.43 -20.08
C ARG A 122 3.47 6.49 -21.14
N GLU A 123 4.39 5.61 -20.75
CA GLU A 123 5.07 4.72 -21.70
C GLU A 123 4.35 3.39 -21.90
N PHE A 124 3.71 2.85 -20.84
CA PHE A 124 3.15 1.51 -20.86
C PHE A 124 1.63 1.47 -20.61
N GLY A 125 0.98 2.61 -20.38
CA GLY A 125 -0.44 2.63 -20.03
C GLY A 125 -0.75 1.94 -18.70
N SER A 126 0.24 1.80 -17.81
CA SER A 126 0.03 1.14 -16.52
C SER A 126 -0.92 1.95 -15.64
N GLU A 127 -1.88 1.25 -15.03
CA GLU A 127 -2.90 1.83 -14.16
C GLU A 127 -2.64 1.56 -12.68
N ARG A 128 -2.00 0.41 -12.40
CA ARG A 128 -1.77 -0.10 -11.05
C ARG A 128 -0.37 -0.66 -10.89
N VAL A 129 0.25 -0.30 -9.77
CA VAL A 129 1.56 -0.82 -9.35
C VAL A 129 1.40 -1.70 -8.12
N PHE A 130 1.91 -2.92 -8.20
CA PHE A 130 2.04 -3.84 -7.07
C PHE A 130 3.42 -3.67 -6.45
N VAL A 131 3.47 -3.35 -5.15
CA VAL A 131 4.71 -3.09 -4.45
C VAL A 131 4.92 -4.15 -3.37
N GLY A 132 6.07 -4.82 -3.42
CA GLY A 132 6.50 -5.79 -2.41
C GLY A 132 7.90 -5.47 -1.89
N SER A 133 8.29 -6.13 -0.80
CA SER A 133 9.64 -6.04 -0.27
C SER A 133 10.17 -7.37 0.25
N ASP A 134 11.50 -7.48 0.33
CA ASP A 134 12.15 -8.54 1.12
C ASP A 134 12.14 -8.20 2.63
N ASN A 135 12.74 -9.08 3.42
CA ASN A 135 12.75 -9.02 4.88
C ASN A 135 13.95 -8.26 5.49
N ARG A 136 14.64 -7.41 4.71
CA ARG A 136 15.75 -6.60 5.26
C ARG A 136 15.21 -5.48 6.14
N LEU A 137 15.96 -5.12 7.19
CA LEU A 137 15.60 -4.03 8.11
C LEU A 137 15.38 -2.69 7.40
N THR A 138 16.10 -2.46 6.30
CA THR A 138 15.99 -1.26 5.47
C THR A 138 14.78 -1.28 4.53
N SER A 139 14.17 -2.44 4.29
CA SER A 139 13.18 -2.60 3.22
C SER A 139 11.83 -1.97 3.56
N ALA A 140 11.38 -2.06 4.81
CA ALA A 140 10.13 -1.43 5.24
C ALA A 140 10.11 0.10 5.03
N PRO A 141 11.10 0.89 5.53
CA PRO A 141 11.10 2.33 5.31
C PRO A 141 11.30 2.72 3.84
N LEU A 142 12.11 1.97 3.07
CA LEU A 142 12.28 2.22 1.64
C LEU A 142 11.00 1.95 0.86
N LYS A 143 10.31 0.84 1.13
CA LYS A 143 9.03 0.51 0.51
C LYS A 143 7.98 1.57 0.79
N ALA A 144 7.85 2.01 2.03
CA ALA A 144 6.91 3.07 2.39
C ALA A 144 7.17 4.36 1.59
N ALA A 145 8.43 4.74 1.42
CA ALA A 145 8.80 5.90 0.62
C ALA A 145 8.51 5.73 -0.88
N VAL A 146 8.78 4.55 -1.46
CA VAL A 146 8.41 4.25 -2.85
C VAL A 146 6.90 4.35 -3.05
N ILE A 147 6.12 3.76 -2.15
CA ILE A 147 4.65 3.80 -2.18
C ILE A 147 4.17 5.25 -2.11
N ALA A 148 4.71 6.06 -1.20
CA ALA A 148 4.36 7.47 -1.09
C ALA A 148 4.69 8.25 -2.37
N GLY A 149 5.82 7.93 -3.01
CA GLY A 149 6.25 8.56 -4.26
C GLY A 149 5.31 8.22 -5.42
N LEU A 150 4.94 6.95 -5.55
CA LEU A 150 3.97 6.48 -6.54
C LEU A 150 2.57 7.08 -6.32
N ALA A 151 2.09 7.08 -5.08
CA ALA A 151 0.78 7.62 -4.74
C ALA A 151 0.70 9.13 -5.01
N ALA A 152 1.80 9.86 -4.80
CA ALA A 152 1.87 11.30 -5.07
C ALA A 152 1.70 11.67 -6.56
N THR A 153 1.88 10.73 -7.49
CA THR A 153 1.64 10.96 -8.93
C THR A 153 0.20 10.64 -9.37
N GLY A 154 -0.65 10.14 -8.45
CA GLY A 154 -1.99 9.67 -8.75
C GLY A 154 -2.06 8.22 -9.22
N MET A 155 -0.94 7.48 -9.18
CA MET A 155 -0.90 6.06 -9.54
C MET A 155 -1.66 5.20 -8.53
N SER A 156 -2.39 4.18 -8.98
CA SER A 156 -3.01 3.21 -8.06
C SER A 156 -1.94 2.26 -7.52
N VAL A 157 -1.77 2.21 -6.20
CA VAL A 157 -0.73 1.38 -5.55
C VAL A 157 -1.37 0.27 -4.72
N THR A 158 -0.86 -0.95 -4.86
CA THR A 158 -1.23 -2.10 -4.03
C THR A 158 0.01 -2.61 -3.31
N ASP A 159 0.10 -2.38 -2.01
CA ASP A 159 1.13 -3.01 -1.18
C ASP A 159 0.76 -4.47 -0.94
N ILE A 160 1.59 -5.39 -1.42
CA ILE A 160 1.39 -6.84 -1.24
C ILE A 160 2.22 -7.40 -0.08
N GLY A 161 2.89 -6.54 0.68
CA GLY A 161 3.57 -6.89 1.92
C GLY A 161 5.03 -7.28 1.74
N GLU A 162 5.53 -8.08 2.70
CA GLU A 162 6.82 -8.76 2.61
C GLU A 162 6.62 -10.09 1.89
N VAL A 163 7.19 -10.23 0.70
CA VAL A 163 6.93 -11.35 -0.20
C VAL A 163 8.19 -11.73 -0.97
N LEU A 164 8.16 -12.87 -1.65
CA LEU A 164 9.21 -13.24 -2.59
C LEU A 164 9.09 -12.38 -3.85
N THR A 165 10.21 -12.02 -4.46
CA THR A 165 10.27 -11.33 -5.77
C THR A 165 9.31 -11.92 -6.83
N PRO A 166 9.23 -13.26 -7.05
CA PRO A 166 8.27 -13.83 -8.00
C PRO A 166 6.80 -13.54 -7.68
N THR A 167 6.45 -13.24 -6.43
CA THR A 167 5.07 -12.87 -6.04
C THR A 167 4.69 -11.50 -6.62
N VAL A 168 5.62 -10.53 -6.65
CA VAL A 168 5.38 -9.23 -7.30
C VAL A 168 5.17 -9.43 -8.79
N TYR A 169 6.02 -10.23 -9.45
CA TYR A 169 5.90 -10.52 -10.88
C TYR A 169 4.58 -11.20 -11.21
N PHE A 170 4.18 -12.18 -10.40
CA PHE A 170 2.90 -12.85 -10.55
C PHE A 170 1.73 -11.88 -10.39
N ALA A 171 1.74 -11.04 -9.36
CA ALA A 171 0.67 -10.08 -9.11
C ALA A 171 0.51 -9.07 -10.26
N SER A 172 1.62 -8.52 -10.78
CA SER A 172 1.59 -7.61 -11.92
C SER A 172 1.09 -8.30 -13.19
N ALA A 173 1.58 -9.51 -13.47
CA ALA A 173 1.16 -10.26 -14.66
C ALA A 173 -0.31 -10.71 -14.59
N ALA A 174 -0.80 -11.10 -13.41
CA ALA A 174 -2.18 -11.52 -13.19
C ALA A 174 -3.19 -10.38 -13.36
N TYR A 175 -2.75 -9.12 -13.22
CA TYR A 175 -3.59 -7.94 -13.48
C TYR A 175 -3.75 -7.65 -14.99
N GLY A 176 -2.83 -8.13 -15.84
CA GLY A 176 -2.84 -7.88 -17.29
C GLY A 176 -2.00 -6.66 -17.69
N GLU A 177 -2.29 -6.10 -18.86
CA GLU A 177 -1.46 -5.06 -19.51
C GLU A 177 -1.32 -3.76 -18.68
N GLY A 178 -2.30 -3.43 -17.84
CA GLY A 178 -2.25 -2.27 -16.95
C GLY A 178 -1.44 -2.48 -15.66
N GLY A 179 -0.85 -3.66 -15.46
CA GLY A 179 -0.18 -4.07 -14.22
C GLY A 179 1.32 -3.86 -14.25
N ALA A 180 1.83 -3.09 -13.28
CA ALA A 180 3.27 -2.91 -13.07
C ALA A 180 3.68 -3.43 -11.69
N GLY A 181 4.96 -3.78 -11.53
CA GLY A 181 5.49 -4.35 -10.29
C GLY A 181 6.75 -3.62 -9.83
N VAL A 182 6.87 -3.36 -8.53
CA VAL A 182 8.09 -2.85 -7.89
C VAL A 182 8.44 -3.73 -6.71
N MET A 183 9.66 -4.26 -6.71
CA MET A 183 10.18 -5.09 -5.62
C MET A 183 11.34 -4.36 -4.94
N VAL A 184 11.20 -4.09 -3.64
CA VAL A 184 12.28 -3.53 -2.81
C VAL A 184 13.07 -4.68 -2.22
N THR A 185 14.25 -4.96 -2.80
CA THR A 185 15.10 -6.07 -2.35
C THR A 185 16.58 -5.79 -2.58
N GLY A 186 17.43 -6.28 -1.67
CA GLY A 186 18.87 -6.35 -1.90
C GLY A 186 19.30 -7.55 -2.75
N SER A 187 18.38 -8.49 -3.06
CA SER A 187 18.69 -9.82 -3.58
C SER A 187 19.55 -10.62 -2.59
N HIS A 188 20.77 -11.01 -2.93
CA HIS A 188 21.67 -11.83 -2.11
C HIS A 188 22.45 -11.04 -1.05
#